data_AF-A0AAN9D7F8-F1
#
_entry.id   AF-A0AAN9D7F8-F1
#
_cell.length_a   1.000
_cell.length_b   1.000
_cell.length_c   1.000
_cell.angle_alpha   90.00
_cell.angle_beta   90.00
_cell.angle_gamma   90.00
#
_symmetry.space_group_name_H-M   'P 1'
#
loop_
_entity.id
_entity.type
_entity.pdbx_description
1 polymer ?
#
loop_
_entity_poly.entity_id
_entity_poly.type
_entity_poly.pdbx_seq_one_letter_code
_entity_poly.pdbx_strand_id
1 'polypeptide(L)'
;MVLQTMIVRVADSLPLAASMQEDEQSGRDLQKYQSQAKQLCRKLNEQSPARCTLEAGAMSFHYAIEKGVCYLALCEAAFPKKLVFGYLEELEREFSEQYGAKVLSVSRPYFFIEFDTYIQKTKKLYVDGRARRNLGSVNSELHDVQRIMVANIEEVLQRGEALSALDSKASNLSSLSKKYRSDAKYLNTRSTYAKVAAGAVILITLIVYVRFWWL
;
A
#
# COMPACT_ATOMS: atom_id res chain seq x y z
N MET A 1 -8.46 -11.36 -4.93
CA MET A 1 -8.42 -10.31 -3.89
C MET A 1 -7.25 -9.34 -4.12
N VAL A 2 -7.19 -8.19 -3.42
CA VAL A 2 -6.05 -7.25 -3.50
C VAL A 2 -4.91 -7.74 -2.61
N LEU A 3 -3.74 -7.99 -3.21
CA LEU A 3 -2.58 -8.60 -2.56
C LEU A 3 -1.57 -7.54 -2.08
N GLN A 4 -1.26 -6.58 -2.95
CA GLN A 4 -0.24 -5.56 -2.70
C GLN A 4 -0.72 -4.18 -3.13
N THR A 5 -0.27 -3.15 -2.41
CA THR A 5 -0.50 -1.75 -2.75
C THR A 5 0.79 -0.96 -2.60
N MET A 6 1.08 -0.06 -3.54
CA MET A 6 2.23 0.84 -3.53
C MET A 6 1.80 2.24 -3.91
N ILE A 7 2.35 3.24 -3.23
CA ILE A 7 2.21 4.66 -3.55
C ILE A 7 3.61 5.17 -3.89
N VAL A 8 3.78 5.75 -5.07
CA VAL A 8 5.09 6.06 -5.65
C VAL A 8 5.04 7.43 -6.33
N ARG A 9 6.08 8.25 -6.15
CA ARG A 9 6.23 9.49 -6.91
C ARG A 9 6.69 9.17 -8.33
N VAL A 10 6.00 9.69 -9.34
CA VAL A 10 6.22 9.35 -10.75
C VAL A 10 7.55 9.89 -11.26
N ALA A 11 7.95 11.11 -10.84
CA ALA A 11 9.13 11.80 -11.35
C ALA A 11 10.45 11.00 -11.22
N ASP A 12 10.60 10.23 -10.14
CA ASP A 12 11.83 9.50 -9.79
C ASP A 12 11.58 8.08 -9.30
N SER A 13 10.34 7.60 -9.43
CA SER A 13 9.89 6.29 -8.93
C SER A 13 10.14 6.09 -7.43
N LEU A 14 10.19 7.17 -6.64
CA LEU A 14 10.44 7.09 -5.19
C LEU A 14 9.26 6.43 -4.46
N PRO A 15 9.45 5.30 -3.77
CA PRO A 15 8.40 4.71 -2.95
C PRO A 15 8.02 5.65 -1.81
N LEU A 16 6.74 5.98 -1.68
CA LEU A 16 6.20 6.87 -0.65
C LEU A 16 5.59 6.08 0.51
N ALA A 17 4.78 5.08 0.19
CA ALA A 17 4.15 4.14 1.12
C ALA A 17 3.85 2.81 0.41
N ALA A 18 3.72 1.72 1.15
CA ALA A 18 3.30 0.43 0.58
C ALA A 18 2.69 -0.47 1.65
N SER A 19 1.88 -1.42 1.20
CA SER A 19 1.27 -2.46 2.04
C SER A 19 1.29 -3.81 1.30
N MET A 20 1.93 -4.81 1.90
CA MET A 20 2.06 -6.17 1.34
C MET A 20 1.48 -7.18 2.34
N GLN A 21 0.65 -8.11 1.87
CA GLN A 21 0.31 -9.31 2.65
C GLN A 21 1.24 -10.45 2.23
N GLU A 22 1.98 -11.00 3.20
CA GLU A 22 2.71 -12.25 3.03
C GLU A 22 1.84 -13.37 3.60
N ASP A 23 1.08 -14.05 2.75
CA ASP A 23 0.58 -15.38 3.09
C ASP A 23 1.72 -16.37 2.81
N GLU A 24 2.09 -17.18 3.81
CA GLU A 24 3.26 -18.08 3.80
C GLU A 24 3.23 -19.09 2.63
N GLN A 25 2.06 -19.31 2.01
CA GLN A 25 1.84 -20.31 0.97
C GLN A 25 2.25 -19.89 -0.46
N SER A 26 2.48 -18.59 -0.75
CA SER A 26 2.62 -18.08 -2.13
C SER A 26 3.93 -17.33 -2.42
N GLY A 27 4.98 -17.57 -1.61
CA GLY A 27 6.20 -16.75 -1.57
C GLY A 27 6.98 -16.60 -2.88
N ARG A 28 6.93 -17.56 -3.82
CA ARG A 28 7.68 -17.49 -5.08
C ARG A 28 7.02 -16.62 -6.15
N ASP A 29 5.71 -16.72 -6.32
CA ASP A 29 4.99 -15.94 -7.34
C ASP A 29 4.88 -14.46 -6.95
N LEU A 30 4.75 -14.18 -5.65
CA LEU A 30 4.65 -12.79 -5.17
C LEU A 30 5.95 -12.00 -5.42
N GLN A 31 7.12 -12.64 -5.34
CA GLN A 31 8.40 -11.99 -5.63
C GLN A 31 8.49 -11.54 -7.10
N LYS A 32 7.98 -12.34 -8.05
CA LYS A 32 7.90 -11.96 -9.46
C LYS A 32 7.09 -10.68 -9.64
N TYR A 33 5.87 -10.64 -9.09
CA TYR A 33 5.00 -9.46 -9.23
C TYR A 33 5.56 -8.23 -8.51
N GLN A 34 6.29 -8.39 -7.40
CA GLN A 34 7.02 -7.29 -6.76
C GLN A 34 8.12 -6.71 -7.65
N SER A 35 8.81 -7.55 -8.43
CA SER A 35 9.80 -7.09 -9.41
C SER A 35 9.12 -6.30 -10.54
N GLN A 36 8.05 -6.88 -11.12
CA GLN A 36 7.27 -6.23 -12.18
C GLN A 36 6.68 -4.88 -11.71
N ALA A 37 6.17 -4.79 -10.48
CA ALA A 37 5.68 -3.53 -9.90
C ALA A 37 6.75 -2.45 -9.87
N LYS A 38 7.98 -2.79 -9.46
CA LYS A 38 9.10 -1.83 -9.41
C LYS A 38 9.54 -1.40 -10.81
N GLN A 39 9.61 -2.34 -11.75
CA GLN A 39 9.94 -2.03 -13.14
C GLN A 39 8.86 -1.14 -13.77
N LEU A 40 7.58 -1.43 -13.53
CA LEU A 40 6.46 -0.60 -13.96
C LEU A 40 6.60 0.83 -13.42
N CYS A 41 6.80 1.00 -12.11
CA CYS A 41 6.98 2.31 -11.51
C CYS A 41 8.16 3.11 -12.11
N ARG A 42 9.19 2.45 -12.63
CA ARG A 42 10.33 3.06 -13.35
C ARG A 42 10.02 3.45 -14.79
N LYS A 43 8.99 2.84 -15.39
CA LYS A 43 8.55 3.15 -16.76
C LYS A 43 7.51 4.27 -16.79
N LEU A 44 6.77 4.48 -15.70
CA LEU A 44 5.76 5.54 -15.61
C LEU A 44 6.40 6.93 -15.67
N ASN A 45 5.74 7.83 -16.39
CA ASN A 45 6.12 9.23 -16.58
C ASN A 45 4.87 10.08 -16.85
N GLU A 46 5.05 11.38 -17.12
CA GLU A 46 3.94 12.31 -17.37
C GLU A 46 3.10 11.98 -18.61
N GLN A 47 3.64 11.23 -19.57
CA GLN A 47 2.91 10.77 -20.77
C GLN A 47 2.16 9.46 -20.54
N SER A 48 2.36 8.82 -19.38
CA SER A 48 1.66 7.60 -19.04
C SER A 48 0.18 7.90 -18.82
N PRO A 49 -0.73 7.01 -19.27
CA PRO A 49 -2.15 7.23 -19.08
C PRO A 49 -2.50 7.34 -17.59
N ALA A 50 -3.39 8.27 -17.24
CA ALA A 50 -3.73 8.55 -15.86
C ALA A 50 -4.35 7.35 -15.12
N ARG A 51 -5.03 6.45 -15.84
CA ARG A 51 -5.62 5.22 -15.27
C ARG A 51 -5.38 4.06 -16.21
N CYS A 52 -4.89 2.94 -15.69
CA CYS A 52 -4.61 1.76 -16.50
C CYS A 52 -4.73 0.46 -15.69
N THR A 53 -5.12 -0.60 -16.39
CA THR A 53 -5.05 -1.99 -15.95
C THR A 53 -4.00 -2.72 -16.79
N LEU A 54 -3.05 -3.37 -16.14
CA LEU A 54 -2.03 -4.20 -16.79
C LEU A 54 -2.24 -5.66 -16.42
N GLU A 55 -2.54 -6.48 -17.43
CA GLU A 55 -2.80 -7.91 -17.26
C GLU A 55 -1.47 -8.67 -17.12
N ALA A 56 -1.38 -9.54 -16.10
CA ALA A 56 -0.18 -10.27 -15.70
C ALA A 56 -0.53 -11.74 -15.41
N GLY A 57 -1.14 -12.43 -16.38
CA GLY A 57 -1.62 -13.80 -16.23
C GLY A 57 -2.79 -13.90 -15.24
N ALA A 58 -2.60 -14.64 -14.14
CA ALA A 58 -3.63 -14.80 -13.11
C ALA A 58 -3.86 -13.53 -12.25
N MET A 59 -2.97 -12.54 -12.39
CA MET A 59 -3.02 -11.28 -11.67
C MET A 59 -3.21 -10.10 -12.61
N SER A 60 -3.55 -8.95 -12.04
CA SER A 60 -3.65 -7.68 -12.74
C SER A 60 -3.12 -6.56 -11.86
N PHE A 61 -2.32 -5.69 -12.46
CA PHE A 61 -1.95 -4.41 -11.87
C PHE A 61 -2.99 -3.37 -12.26
N HIS A 62 -3.41 -2.55 -11.31
CA HIS A 62 -4.25 -1.40 -11.56
C HIS A 62 -3.55 -0.19 -10.99
N TYR A 63 -3.47 0.90 -11.74
CA TYR A 63 -2.93 2.14 -11.21
C TYR A 63 -3.74 3.36 -11.61
N ALA A 64 -3.67 4.37 -10.75
CA ALA A 64 -4.13 5.73 -11.00
C ALA A 64 -2.97 6.69 -10.72
N ILE A 65 -2.73 7.65 -11.61
CA ILE A 65 -1.76 8.73 -11.45
C ILE A 65 -2.52 10.03 -11.24
N GLU A 66 -2.22 10.72 -10.14
CA GLU A 66 -2.81 12.01 -9.80
C GLU A 66 -1.73 12.90 -9.19
N LYS A 67 -1.63 14.16 -9.62
CA LYS A 67 -0.63 15.14 -9.14
C LYS A 67 0.82 14.61 -9.04
N GLY A 68 1.24 13.77 -10.00
CA GLY A 68 2.59 13.18 -10.03
C GLY A 68 2.81 12.03 -9.04
N VAL A 69 1.76 11.48 -8.44
CA VAL A 69 1.79 10.31 -7.56
C VAL A 69 1.02 9.16 -8.22
N CYS A 70 1.65 7.99 -8.29
CA CYS A 70 1.05 6.75 -8.75
C CYS A 70 0.58 5.91 -7.57
N TYR A 71 -0.69 5.52 -7.61
CA TYR A 71 -1.33 4.60 -6.69
C TYR A 71 -1.54 3.28 -7.41
N LEU A 72 -0.77 2.26 -7.04
CA LEU A 72 -0.70 0.96 -7.70
C LEU A 72 -1.26 -0.13 -6.79
N ALA A 73 -2.15 -0.97 -7.31
CA ALA A 73 -2.62 -2.18 -6.65
C ALA A 73 -2.37 -3.42 -7.53
N LEU A 74 -1.94 -4.51 -6.91
CA LEU A 74 -1.91 -5.85 -7.50
C LEU A 74 -3.07 -6.66 -6.92
N CYS A 75 -3.89 -7.24 -7.80
CA CYS A 75 -4.96 -8.14 -7.41
C CYS A 75 -5.08 -9.32 -8.36
N GLU A 76 -5.83 -10.35 -7.95
CA GLU A 76 -6.28 -11.39 -8.87
C GLU A 76 -7.08 -10.80 -10.03
N ALA A 77 -6.90 -11.33 -11.24
CA ALA A 77 -7.58 -10.85 -12.44
C ALA A 77 -9.12 -10.92 -12.33
N ALA A 78 -9.65 -11.85 -11.53
CA ALA A 78 -11.09 -11.99 -11.29
C ALA A 78 -11.67 -10.90 -10.36
N PHE A 79 -10.82 -10.12 -9.67
CA PHE A 79 -11.29 -9.11 -8.75
C PHE A 79 -11.88 -7.90 -9.51
N PRO A 80 -13.09 -7.41 -9.15
CA PRO A 80 -13.78 -6.42 -9.98
C PRO A 80 -13.03 -5.09 -10.10
N LYS A 81 -12.71 -4.69 -11.34
CA LYS A 81 -11.99 -3.43 -11.67
C LYS A 81 -12.62 -2.21 -10.97
N LYS A 82 -13.96 -2.11 -10.96
CA LYS A 82 -14.70 -1.02 -10.29
C LYS A 82 -14.30 -0.86 -8.82
N LEU A 83 -14.13 -1.97 -8.10
CA LEU A 83 -13.75 -1.93 -6.68
C LEU A 83 -12.30 -1.53 -6.49
N VAL A 84 -11.40 -1.96 -7.38
CA VAL A 84 -9.98 -1.58 -7.29
C VAL A 84 -9.81 -0.09 -7.51
N PHE A 85 -10.47 0.47 -8.53
CA PHE A 85 -10.35 1.90 -8.79
C PHE A 85 -11.02 2.76 -7.71
N GLY A 86 -12.17 2.34 -7.16
CA GLY A 86 -12.72 3.02 -5.97
C GLY A 86 -11.78 2.96 -4.77
N TYR A 87 -11.12 1.82 -4.55
CA TYR A 87 -10.09 1.68 -3.52
C TYR A 87 -8.90 2.63 -3.76
N LEU A 88 -8.41 2.73 -4.99
CA LEU A 88 -7.29 3.62 -5.34
C LEU A 88 -7.67 5.10 -5.22
N GLU A 89 -8.89 5.49 -5.60
CA GLU A 89 -9.40 6.86 -5.43
C GLU A 89 -9.53 7.25 -3.95
N GLU A 90 -9.98 6.33 -3.09
CA GLU A 90 -10.03 6.55 -1.64
C GLU A 90 -8.63 6.79 -1.06
N LEU A 91 -7.64 5.99 -1.50
CA LEU A 91 -6.25 6.17 -1.10
C LEU A 91 -5.64 7.46 -1.64
N GLU A 92 -5.98 7.83 -2.88
CA GLU A 92 -5.55 9.09 -3.50
C GLU A 92 -6.02 10.26 -2.67
N ARG A 93 -7.34 10.37 -2.46
CA ARG A 93 -7.95 11.49 -1.73
C ARG A 93 -7.31 11.69 -0.36
N GLU A 94 -7.25 10.64 0.45
CA GLU A 94 -6.70 10.71 1.80
C GLU A 94 -5.19 11.06 1.79
N PHE A 95 -4.41 10.42 0.92
CA PHE A 95 -2.97 10.67 0.86
C PHE A 95 -2.66 12.10 0.37
N SER A 96 -3.42 12.57 -0.61
CA SER A 96 -3.35 13.91 -1.19
C SER A 96 -3.67 14.97 -0.13
N GLU A 97 -4.73 14.75 0.65
CA GLU A 97 -5.15 15.62 1.76
C GLU A 97 -4.10 15.68 2.89
N GLN A 98 -3.58 14.53 3.32
CA GLN A 98 -2.63 14.49 4.44
C GLN A 98 -1.20 14.91 4.06
N TYR A 99 -0.75 14.54 2.86
CA TYR A 99 0.68 14.59 2.51
C TYR A 99 1.01 15.29 1.20
N GLY A 100 0.02 15.66 0.37
CA GLY A 100 0.24 16.17 -0.99
C GLY A 100 1.29 17.27 -1.10
N ALA A 101 1.26 18.26 -0.21
CA ALA A 101 2.23 19.37 -0.20
C ALA A 101 3.68 18.95 0.10
N LYS A 102 3.89 17.83 0.82
CA LYS A 102 5.22 17.33 1.21
C LYS A 102 5.79 16.33 0.21
N VAL A 103 4.98 15.82 -0.73
CA VAL A 103 5.40 14.76 -1.65
C VAL A 103 6.64 15.16 -2.44
N LEU A 104 6.77 16.41 -2.88
CA LEU A 104 7.90 16.87 -3.69
C LEU A 104 9.19 17.09 -2.87
N SER A 105 9.07 17.40 -1.57
CA SER A 105 10.23 17.72 -0.72
C SER A 105 10.95 16.50 -0.16
N VAL A 106 10.30 15.32 -0.15
CA VAL A 106 10.89 14.12 0.43
C VAL A 106 11.85 13.44 -0.54
N SER A 107 12.93 12.88 -0.01
CA SER A 107 13.93 12.12 -0.76
C SER A 107 14.15 10.70 -0.21
N ARG A 108 13.71 10.45 1.04
CA ARG A 108 13.84 9.15 1.68
C ARG A 108 12.74 8.20 1.19
N PRO A 109 13.08 6.98 0.74
CA PRO A 109 12.08 5.96 0.44
C PRO A 109 11.23 5.62 1.67
N TYR A 110 9.93 5.41 1.44
CA TYR A 110 8.92 5.10 2.45
C TYR A 110 8.79 6.17 3.54
N PHE A 111 8.98 7.45 3.18
CA PHE A 111 8.83 8.55 4.11
C PHE A 111 7.45 8.56 4.79
N PHE A 112 6.41 8.11 4.10
CA PHE A 112 5.02 8.08 4.56
C PHE A 112 4.58 6.68 4.98
N ILE A 113 5.48 5.88 5.56
CA ILE A 113 5.21 4.48 5.95
C ILE A 113 4.02 4.33 6.92
N GLU A 114 3.74 5.33 7.74
CA GLU A 114 2.61 5.31 8.68
C GLU A 114 1.24 5.19 7.98
N PHE A 115 1.17 5.61 6.71
CA PHE A 115 -0.03 5.49 5.89
C PHE A 115 -0.42 4.02 5.60
N ASP A 116 0.48 3.05 5.80
CA ASP A 116 0.17 1.62 5.70
C ASP A 116 -1.04 1.21 6.57
N THR A 117 -1.21 1.83 7.74
CA THR A 117 -2.38 1.57 8.60
C THR A 117 -3.69 1.91 7.91
N TYR A 118 -3.72 3.04 7.20
CA TYR A 118 -4.88 3.45 6.42
C TYR A 118 -5.08 2.51 5.22
N ILE A 119 -4.01 2.21 4.48
CA ILE A 119 -4.05 1.27 3.35
C ILE A 119 -4.67 -0.07 3.76
N GLN A 120 -4.23 -0.65 4.88
CA GLN A 120 -4.75 -1.93 5.37
C GLN A 120 -6.22 -1.85 5.80
N LYS A 121 -6.61 -0.76 6.50
CA LYS A 121 -8.00 -0.54 6.92
C LYS A 121 -8.92 -0.44 5.70
N THR A 122 -8.57 0.41 4.74
CA THR A 122 -9.36 0.64 3.53
C THR A 122 -9.39 -0.61 2.65
N LYS A 123 -8.27 -1.33 2.50
CA LYS A 123 -8.22 -2.61 1.78
C LYS A 123 -9.24 -3.61 2.34
N LYS A 124 -9.33 -3.76 3.66
CA LYS A 124 -10.31 -4.67 4.30
C LYS A 124 -11.76 -4.31 3.95
N LEU A 125 -12.09 -3.01 3.87
CA LEU A 125 -13.43 -2.55 3.51
C LEU A 125 -13.80 -2.90 2.07
N TYR A 126 -12.84 -2.83 1.13
CA TYR A 126 -13.06 -3.14 -0.28
C TYR A 126 -12.99 -4.63 -0.61
N VAL A 127 -12.30 -5.43 0.20
CA VAL A 127 -12.21 -6.89 0.05
C VAL A 127 -13.37 -7.61 0.74
N ASP A 128 -13.83 -7.17 1.92
CA ASP A 128 -14.96 -7.80 2.62
C ASP A 128 -16.30 -7.37 1.99
N GLY A 129 -16.91 -8.29 1.22
CA GLY A 129 -18.20 -8.10 0.57
C GLY A 129 -19.35 -7.76 1.53
N ARG A 130 -19.24 -8.06 2.83
CA ARG A 130 -20.24 -7.69 3.85
C ARG A 130 -20.15 -6.21 4.23
N ALA A 131 -18.93 -5.67 4.36
CA ALA A 131 -18.70 -4.24 4.58
C ALA A 131 -19.16 -3.40 3.38
N ARG A 132 -19.11 -3.97 2.18
CA ARG A 132 -19.55 -3.34 0.93
C ARG A 132 -21.04 -2.96 0.90
N ARG A 133 -21.92 -3.67 1.61
CA ARG A 133 -23.36 -3.31 1.70
C ARG A 133 -23.59 -2.03 2.49
N ASN A 134 -22.67 -1.65 3.38
CA ASN A 134 -22.73 -0.39 4.12
C ASN A 134 -22.08 0.77 3.36
N LEU A 135 -21.31 0.49 2.29
CA LEU A 135 -20.72 1.47 1.37
C LEU A 135 -21.71 1.91 0.28
N GLY A 136 -23.02 1.94 0.58
CA GLY A 136 -24.11 2.17 -0.38
C GLY A 136 -24.00 3.45 -1.24
N SER A 137 -23.13 4.40 -0.86
CA SER A 137 -22.82 5.61 -1.63
C SER A 137 -21.60 5.52 -2.56
N VAL A 138 -20.69 4.54 -2.41
CA VAL A 138 -19.51 4.38 -3.31
C VAL A 138 -19.92 3.99 -4.74
N ASN A 139 -21.21 3.69 -4.94
CA ASN A 139 -21.75 3.33 -6.24
C ASN A 139 -22.03 4.56 -7.14
N SER A 140 -22.11 5.80 -6.61
CA SER A 140 -22.64 6.95 -7.35
C SER A 140 -21.62 7.78 -8.14
N GLU A 141 -20.32 7.59 -7.97
CA GLU A 141 -19.31 8.46 -8.62
C GLU A 141 -18.24 7.73 -9.44
N LEU A 142 -18.28 6.41 -9.52
CA LEU A 142 -17.38 5.64 -10.41
C LEU A 142 -17.92 5.64 -11.84
N HIS A 143 -17.99 6.83 -12.44
CA HIS A 143 -18.30 7.01 -13.85
C HIS A 143 -17.07 6.64 -14.69
N ASP A 144 -17.23 5.64 -15.55
CA ASP A 144 -16.31 5.28 -16.65
C ASP A 144 -15.10 4.36 -16.36
N VAL A 145 -15.32 3.24 -15.69
CA VAL A 145 -14.38 2.08 -15.76
C VAL A 145 -14.12 1.63 -17.21
N GLN A 146 -15.07 1.88 -18.14
CA GLN A 146 -14.95 1.51 -19.55
C GLN A 146 -13.87 2.30 -20.32
N ARG A 147 -13.46 3.48 -19.85
CA ARG A 147 -12.41 4.28 -20.50
C ARG A 147 -11.00 3.96 -19.98
N ILE A 148 -10.88 3.01 -19.06
CA ILE A 148 -9.59 2.64 -18.47
C ILE A 148 -8.80 1.82 -19.49
N MET A 149 -7.58 2.29 -19.80
CA MET A 149 -6.69 1.57 -20.71
C MET A 149 -6.36 0.19 -20.14
N VAL A 150 -6.49 -0.85 -20.96
CA VAL A 150 -6.07 -2.21 -20.62
C VAL A 150 -4.91 -2.58 -21.55
N ALA A 151 -3.79 -3.01 -20.97
CA ALA A 151 -2.64 -3.50 -21.73
C ALA A 151 -2.02 -4.71 -21.02
N ASN A 152 -1.11 -5.41 -21.68
CA ASN A 152 -0.36 -6.50 -21.06
C ASN A 152 0.89 -5.94 -20.35
N ILE A 153 1.23 -6.50 -19.17
CA ILE A 153 2.39 -6.00 -18.40
C ILE A 153 3.71 -6.27 -19.12
N GLU A 154 3.87 -7.42 -19.77
CA GLU A 154 5.08 -7.76 -20.49
C GLU A 154 5.34 -6.77 -21.64
N GLU A 155 4.31 -6.33 -22.35
CA GLU A 155 4.45 -5.32 -23.42
C GLU A 155 4.98 -3.99 -22.89
N VAL A 156 4.45 -3.51 -21.75
CA VAL A 156 4.88 -2.25 -21.12
C VAL A 156 6.32 -2.35 -20.59
N LEU A 157 6.70 -3.51 -20.05
CA LEU A 157 8.03 -3.74 -19.49
C LEU A 157 9.09 -3.93 -20.59
N GLN A 158 8.78 -4.70 -21.63
CA GLN A 158 9.70 -5.03 -22.74
C GLN A 158 10.00 -3.84 -23.65
N ARG A 159 9.13 -2.81 -23.69
CA ARG A 159 9.31 -1.60 -24.51
C ARG A 159 10.52 -0.71 -24.14
N GLY A 160 11.52 -1.24 -23.44
CA GLY A 160 12.86 -0.66 -23.35
C GLY A 160 13.92 -1.64 -22.82
N GLU A 161 13.77 -2.95 -23.03
CA GLU A 161 14.68 -3.99 -22.51
C GLU A 161 15.85 -4.36 -23.43
N ALA A 162 16.10 -3.63 -24.52
CA ALA A 162 17.34 -3.81 -25.29
C ALA A 162 18.62 -3.38 -24.52
N LEU A 163 18.53 -2.82 -23.30
CA LEU A 163 19.71 -2.18 -22.67
C LEU A 163 19.83 -2.22 -21.13
N SER A 164 19.02 -3.00 -20.40
CA SER A 164 19.10 -3.04 -18.92
C SER A 164 19.34 -4.43 -18.35
N ALA A 165 20.22 -5.20 -19.00
CA ALA A 165 20.85 -6.38 -18.41
C ALA A 165 21.82 -5.97 -17.29
N LEU A 166 21.30 -5.46 -16.17
CA LEU A 166 22.05 -5.20 -14.94
C LEU A 166 21.10 -5.36 -13.74
N ASP A 167 20.52 -6.56 -13.57
CA ASP A 167 19.68 -6.90 -12.42
C ASP A 167 20.44 -7.74 -11.37
N SER A 168 21.69 -7.38 -11.07
CA SER A 168 22.40 -7.88 -9.88
C SER A 168 22.15 -6.97 -8.67
N LYS A 169 20.90 -6.58 -8.38
CA LYS A 169 20.56 -5.77 -7.19
C LYS A 169 19.15 -6.01 -6.62
N ALA A 170 18.53 -7.16 -6.87
CA ALA A 170 17.23 -7.53 -6.28
C ALA A 170 17.29 -8.04 -4.82
N SER A 171 18.48 -8.30 -4.28
CA SER A 171 18.67 -8.97 -2.97
C SER A 171 18.46 -8.10 -1.72
N ASN A 172 18.41 -6.76 -1.84
CA ASN A 172 18.26 -5.87 -0.68
C ASN A 172 16.81 -5.59 -0.26
N LEU A 173 15.79 -6.09 -0.98
CA LEU A 173 14.41 -5.63 -0.77
C LEU A 173 13.60 -6.52 0.18
N SER A 174 13.87 -7.84 0.22
CA SER A 174 13.26 -8.71 1.25
C SER A 174 13.80 -8.35 2.65
N SER A 175 15.08 -7.98 2.76
CA SER A 175 15.68 -7.56 4.03
C SER A 175 15.16 -6.20 4.50
N LEU A 176 14.92 -5.24 3.60
CA LEU A 176 14.34 -3.94 3.97
C LEU A 176 12.87 -4.07 4.41
N SER A 177 12.00 -4.79 3.68
CA SER A 177 10.60 -5.01 4.11
C SER A 177 10.50 -5.75 5.47
N LYS A 178 11.38 -6.72 5.72
CA LYS A 178 11.49 -7.39 7.03
C LYS A 178 11.94 -6.43 8.14
N LYS A 179 12.90 -5.54 7.85
CA LYS A 179 13.36 -4.49 8.78
C LYS A 179 12.25 -3.47 9.06
N TYR A 180 11.44 -3.11 8.06
CA TYR A 180 10.27 -2.23 8.24
C TYR A 180 9.15 -2.85 9.08
N ARG A 181 8.86 -4.16 8.93
CA ARG A 181 7.95 -4.87 9.84
C ARG A 181 8.49 -4.89 11.27
N SER A 182 9.80 -5.01 11.44
CA SER A 182 10.44 -4.92 12.76
C SER A 182 10.27 -3.53 13.38
N ASP A 183 10.49 -2.46 12.60
CA ASP A 183 10.38 -1.07 13.07
C ASP A 183 8.93 -0.68 13.40
N ALA A 184 7.95 -1.04 12.56
CA ALA A 184 6.54 -0.78 12.84
C ALA A 184 6.03 -1.57 14.06
N LYS A 185 6.45 -2.84 14.20
CA LYS A 185 6.14 -3.64 15.39
C LYS A 185 6.80 -3.06 16.64
N TYR A 186 8.02 -2.53 16.52
CA TYR A 186 8.74 -1.87 17.62
C TYR A 186 8.00 -0.64 18.14
N LEU A 187 7.51 0.24 17.25
CA LEU A 187 6.73 1.42 17.63
C LEU A 187 5.40 1.03 18.31
N ASN A 188 4.69 0.04 17.77
CA ASN A 188 3.44 -0.41 18.38
C ASN A 188 3.67 -1.09 19.75
N THR A 189 4.76 -1.87 19.90
CA THR A 189 5.12 -2.53 21.16
C THR A 189 5.49 -1.52 22.24
N ARG A 190 6.19 -0.44 21.88
CA ARG A 190 6.55 0.64 22.81
C ARG A 190 5.31 1.35 23.38
N SER A 191 4.30 1.61 22.54
CA SER A 191 3.05 2.25 22.97
C SER A 191 2.24 1.34 23.91
N THR A 192 2.22 0.03 23.66
CA THR A 192 1.57 -0.95 24.54
C THR A 192 2.28 -1.06 25.90
N TYR A 193 3.62 -1.10 25.92
CA TYR A 193 4.38 -1.15 27.17
C TYR A 193 4.14 0.09 28.05
N ALA A 194 4.10 1.28 27.44
CA ALA A 194 3.79 2.53 28.15
C ALA A 194 2.37 2.51 28.77
N LYS A 195 1.37 1.99 28.05
CA LYS A 195 -0.01 1.86 28.56
C LYS A 195 -0.11 0.87 29.73
N VAL A 196 0.60 -0.27 29.64
CA VAL A 196 0.62 -1.28 30.71
C VAL A 196 1.31 -0.75 31.96
N ALA A 197 2.44 -0.04 31.81
CA ALA A 197 3.15 0.56 32.92
C ALA A 197 2.30 1.59 33.67
N ALA A 198 1.58 2.46 32.95
CA ALA A 198 0.65 3.43 33.56
C ALA A 198 -0.47 2.74 34.34
N GLY A 199 -1.05 1.65 33.80
CA GLY A 199 -2.06 0.85 34.50
C GLY A 199 -1.53 0.21 35.78
N ALA A 200 -0.29 -0.30 35.77
CA ALA A 200 0.34 -0.90 36.95
C ALA A 200 0.56 0.10 38.08
N VAL A 201 0.98 1.34 37.78
CA VAL A 201 1.17 2.40 38.79
C VAL A 201 -0.16 2.73 39.46
N ILE A 202 -1.24 2.87 38.69
CA ILE A 202 -2.59 3.14 39.24
C ILE A 202 -3.00 2.00 40.17
N LEU A 203 -2.80 0.74 39.77
CA LEU A 203 -3.15 -0.43 40.55
C LEU A 203 -2.36 -0.49 41.88
N ILE A 204 -1.06 -0.20 41.85
CA ILE A 204 -0.21 -0.14 43.04
C ILE A 204 -0.68 0.97 43.99
N THR A 205 -0.95 2.18 43.47
CA THR A 205 -1.44 3.29 44.32
C THR A 205 -2.79 2.95 44.97
N LEU A 206 -3.68 2.27 44.25
CA LEU A 206 -4.99 1.85 44.77
C LEU A 206 -4.83 0.79 45.88
N ILE A 207 -3.93 -0.18 45.72
CA ILE A 207 -3.61 -1.18 46.76
C ILE A 207 -3.07 -0.50 48.02
N VAL A 208 -2.14 0.45 47.89
CA VAL A 208 -1.58 1.18 49.03
C VAL A 208 -2.67 1.99 49.75
N TYR A 209 -3.55 2.66 48.99
CA TYR A 209 -4.65 3.44 49.55
C TYR A 209 -5.65 2.58 50.32
N VAL A 210 -6.10 1.46 49.74
CA VAL A 210 -7.03 0.54 50.41
C VAL A 210 -6.40 -0.06 51.67
N ARG A 211 -5.11 -0.41 51.62
CA ARG A 211 -4.39 -0.93 52.79
C ARG A 211 -4.27 0.11 53.89
N PHE A 212 -4.04 1.38 53.56
CA PHE A 212 -3.89 2.45 54.54
C PHE A 212 -5.24 2.91 55.14
N TRP A 213 -6.35 2.73 54.42
CA TRP A 213 -7.69 3.09 54.91
C TRP A 213 -8.31 1.98 55.78
N TRP A 214 -7.94 0.71 55.56
CA TRP A 214 -8.49 -0.44 56.30
C TRP A 214 -7.70 -0.78 57.58
N LEU A 215 -6.47 -0.28 57.72
CA LEU A 215 -5.64 -0.38 58.94
C LEU A 215 -5.82 0.86 59.81
#